data_AF-A5G069-F1
#
_entry.id   AF-A5G069-F1
#
_cell.length_a   1.000
_cell.length_b   1.000
_cell.length_c   1.000
_cell.angle_alpha   90.00
_cell.angle_beta   90.00
_cell.angle_gamma   90.00
#
_symmetry.space_group_name_H-M   'P 1'
#
loop_
_entity.id
_entity.type
_entity.pdbx_description
1 polymer ?
#
loop_
_entity_poly.entity_id
_entity_poly.type
_entity_poly.pdbx_seq_one_letter_code
_entity_poly.pdbx_strand_id
1 'polypeptide(L)'
;MRFPDMTCPNNFLRPALKAAALGSALALVACSNAKQPNLPNMETYRTPQAMASSGNGGLGTLFTFGGKSHAEQTGVAVNAYLWRASLVTLSFMPLASADPFAGVIVTDWYSPPAKPDRRFKVSAYVLGTTLTANNLKVSVFEQDRQGGAWVDQPVDPAVANGLEDRILARAAQLKAAGQLNG
;
A
#
# COMPACT_ATOMS: atom_id res chain seq x y z
N MET A 1 28.63 8.40 43.53
CA MET A 1 27.89 9.68 43.66
C MET A 1 27.36 10.00 42.27
N ARG A 2 26.27 9.38 41.81
CA ARG A 2 24.84 9.69 42.01
C ARG A 2 24.42 10.98 41.29
N PHE A 3 23.83 10.80 40.11
CA PHE A 3 23.09 11.81 39.35
C PHE A 3 21.82 12.23 40.11
N PRO A 4 21.47 13.52 40.10
CA PRO A 4 20.09 14.01 40.13
C PRO A 4 19.77 14.73 38.80
N ASP A 5 18.87 14.25 37.96
CA ASP A 5 17.40 14.27 37.99
C ASP A 5 16.77 15.63 37.60
N MET A 6 15.73 15.48 36.78
CA MET A 6 14.98 16.40 35.95
C MET A 6 14.21 17.45 36.74
N THR A 7 13.91 18.59 36.11
CA THR A 7 12.58 19.23 36.15
C THR A 7 12.51 20.41 35.18
N CYS A 8 11.72 20.29 34.11
CA CYS A 8 11.20 21.43 33.36
C CYS A 8 9.95 21.96 34.07
N PRO A 9 9.91 23.23 34.52
CA PRO A 9 8.68 23.85 35.00
C PRO A 9 7.90 24.42 33.81
N ASN A 10 6.77 23.78 33.47
CA ASN A 10 5.82 24.34 32.53
C ASN A 10 5.06 25.50 33.18
N ASN A 11 5.15 26.61 32.47
CA ASN A 11 4.74 27.96 32.81
C ASN A 11 3.23 28.07 33.11
N PHE A 12 2.96 28.81 34.18
CA PHE A 12 1.65 29.26 34.62
C PHE A 12 1.08 30.28 33.65
N LEU A 13 -0.12 30.03 33.11
CA LEU A 13 -0.98 31.08 32.56
C LEU A 13 -2.43 30.81 32.97
N ARG A 14 -2.88 31.53 34.00
CA ARG A 14 -4.29 31.78 34.29
C ARG A 14 -4.70 33.05 33.53
N PRO A 15 -5.93 33.12 33.02
CA PRO A 15 -6.74 34.25 33.45
C PRO A 15 -8.21 33.92 33.75
N ALA A 16 -8.66 34.57 34.84
CA ALA A 16 -9.95 35.21 35.06
C ALA A 16 -11.25 34.40 34.92
N LEU A 17 -11.73 34.05 36.11
CA LEU A 17 -13.13 33.89 36.53
C LEU A 17 -14.07 34.95 35.90
N LYS A 18 -15.11 34.50 35.19
CA LYS A 18 -16.40 35.20 35.12
C LYS A 18 -17.52 34.17 35.23
N ALA A 19 -18.24 34.24 36.33
CA ALA A 19 -19.47 33.50 36.58
C ALA A 19 -20.64 34.24 35.92
N ALA A 20 -21.51 33.51 35.21
CA ALA A 20 -22.90 33.87 34.99
C ALA A 20 -23.70 32.58 34.78
N ALA A 21 -24.72 32.38 35.62
CA ALA A 21 -25.57 31.20 35.70
C ALA A 21 -26.71 31.24 34.67
N LEU A 22 -27.16 30.07 34.19
CA LEU A 22 -28.57 29.67 34.02
C LEU A 22 -28.64 28.26 33.42
N GLY A 23 -29.56 27.45 33.94
CA GLY A 23 -29.56 25.99 33.85
C GLY A 23 -30.09 25.39 32.55
N SER A 24 -29.72 24.12 32.32
CA SER A 24 -30.67 23.04 32.04
C SER A 24 -29.93 21.70 32.05
N ALA A 25 -30.43 20.80 32.88
CA ALA A 25 -30.02 19.41 32.94
C ALA A 25 -30.60 18.64 31.75
N LEU A 26 -29.80 17.79 31.10
CA LEU A 26 -30.29 16.57 30.45
C LEU A 26 -29.22 15.49 30.61
N ALA A 27 -29.48 14.56 31.52
CA ALA A 27 -28.76 13.30 31.65
C ALA A 27 -29.41 12.27 30.72
N LEU A 28 -28.60 11.61 29.88
CA LEU A 28 -28.95 10.36 29.21
C LEU A 28 -27.71 9.46 29.38
N VAL A 29 -27.66 8.70 30.47
CA VAL A 29 -28.09 7.30 30.59
C VAL A 29 -27.35 6.38 29.61
N ALA A 30 -26.59 5.50 30.25
CA ALA A 30 -25.84 4.39 29.72
C ALA A 30 -26.69 3.40 28.93
N CYS A 31 -26.05 2.76 27.95
CA CYS A 31 -26.26 1.34 27.69
C CYS A 31 -24.92 0.63 27.77
N SER A 32 -24.67 0.05 28.94
CA SER A 32 -23.74 -1.06 29.13
C SER A 32 -24.52 -2.36 28.93
N ASN A 33 -24.05 -3.25 28.06
CA ASN A 33 -24.29 -4.69 28.09
C ASN A 33 -23.50 -5.33 26.93
N ALA A 34 -22.92 -6.52 27.02
CA ALA A 34 -22.76 -7.46 28.11
C ALA A 34 -21.55 -8.34 27.76
N LYS A 35 -20.92 -8.90 28.79
CA LYS A 35 -19.88 -9.93 28.76
C LYS A 35 -20.29 -11.13 27.89
N GLN A 36 -19.38 -11.63 27.05
CA GLN A 36 -19.49 -13.00 26.52
C GLN A 36 -18.21 -13.79 26.84
N PRO A 37 -18.32 -15.05 27.30
CA PRO A 37 -17.20 -15.80 27.88
C PRO A 37 -16.29 -16.38 26.81
N ASN A 38 -15.02 -16.57 27.16
CA ASN A 38 -14.09 -17.39 26.40
C ASN A 38 -14.42 -18.88 26.64
N LEU A 39 -14.74 -19.61 25.57
CA LEU A 39 -14.52 -21.06 25.45
C LEU A 39 -14.11 -21.37 23.99
N PRO A 40 -13.05 -22.17 23.76
CA PRO A 40 -12.71 -22.65 22.43
C PRO A 40 -13.57 -23.86 22.09
N ASN A 41 -14.26 -23.83 20.96
CA ASN A 41 -14.83 -25.04 20.39
C ASN A 41 -14.65 -25.11 18.87
N MET A 42 -13.75 -26.02 18.52
CA MET A 42 -13.44 -26.57 17.21
C MET A 42 -14.47 -27.64 16.84
N GLU A 43 -15.70 -27.24 16.55
CA GLU A 43 -16.68 -28.14 15.94
C GLU A 43 -16.89 -27.77 14.48
N THR A 44 -16.10 -28.43 13.63
CA THR A 44 -16.58 -29.13 12.45
C THR A 44 -17.77 -28.47 11.76
N TYR A 45 -17.50 -27.71 10.71
CA TYR A 45 -18.50 -27.36 9.70
C TYR A 45 -18.88 -28.64 8.92
N ARG A 46 -19.57 -29.57 9.60
CA ARG A 46 -20.40 -30.60 8.97
C ARG A 46 -21.62 -29.85 8.47
N THR A 47 -21.60 -29.49 7.20
CA THR A 47 -22.80 -29.07 6.49
C THR A 47 -23.89 -30.15 6.65
N PRO A 48 -25.14 -29.74 6.91
CA PRO A 48 -26.24 -30.65 7.16
C PRO A 48 -26.59 -31.49 5.93
N GLN A 49 -26.68 -32.79 6.17
CA GLN A 49 -27.64 -33.76 5.65
C GLN A 49 -28.05 -33.65 4.17
N ALA A 50 -27.53 -34.61 3.41
CA ALA A 50 -28.22 -35.38 2.40
C ALA A 50 -29.73 -35.06 2.22
N MET A 51 -30.04 -34.36 1.13
CA MET A 51 -31.20 -34.73 0.34
C MET A 51 -30.69 -35.50 -0.86
N ALA A 52 -30.83 -36.82 -0.76
CA ALA A 52 -30.82 -37.70 -1.91
C ALA A 52 -32.00 -37.31 -2.80
N SER A 53 -31.71 -36.67 -3.93
CA SER A 53 -32.56 -36.80 -5.11
C SER A 53 -31.80 -37.69 -6.09
N SER A 54 -32.10 -38.98 -5.99
CA SER A 54 -31.92 -39.92 -7.08
C SER A 54 -32.83 -39.45 -8.21
N GLY A 55 -32.22 -38.99 -9.31
CA GLY A 55 -32.94 -38.36 -10.42
C GLY A 55 -32.02 -38.11 -11.60
N ASN A 56 -31.59 -39.20 -12.24
CA ASN A 56 -31.31 -39.36 -13.66
C ASN A 56 -30.78 -38.13 -14.45
N GLY A 57 -29.50 -38.22 -14.86
CA GLY A 57 -28.88 -37.58 -16.03
C GLY A 57 -29.43 -36.25 -16.54
N GLY A 58 -28.66 -35.17 -16.33
CA GLY A 58 -28.92 -33.89 -16.99
C GLY A 58 -27.72 -32.95 -16.91
N LEU A 59 -27.07 -32.75 -18.05
CA LEU A 59 -25.98 -31.82 -18.33
C LEU A 59 -26.38 -30.35 -18.13
N GLY A 60 -26.60 -29.91 -16.89
CA GLY A 60 -27.11 -28.57 -16.57
C GLY A 60 -26.23 -27.71 -15.65
N THR A 61 -25.13 -28.24 -15.10
CA THR A 61 -24.28 -27.55 -14.12
C THR A 61 -23.06 -26.83 -14.72
N LEU A 62 -23.13 -26.38 -15.98
CA LEU A 62 -21.98 -25.79 -16.68
C LEU A 62 -21.91 -24.25 -16.65
N PHE A 63 -22.92 -23.52 -16.13
CA PHE A 63 -22.91 -22.04 -16.17
C PHE A 63 -23.31 -21.32 -14.87
N THR A 64 -23.12 -21.93 -13.70
CA THR A 64 -23.07 -21.13 -12.46
C THR A 64 -21.71 -20.44 -12.40
N PHE A 65 -21.58 -19.32 -13.11
CA PHE A 65 -20.57 -18.28 -12.91
C PHE A 65 -20.78 -17.66 -11.51
N GLY A 66 -20.40 -18.42 -10.48
CA GLY A 66 -20.35 -18.02 -9.08
C GLY A 66 -18.93 -18.16 -8.53
N GLY A 67 -17.92 -17.97 -9.39
CA GLY A 67 -16.51 -17.95 -9.02
C GLY A 67 -16.12 -16.55 -8.58
N LYS A 68 -16.05 -16.35 -7.27
CA LYS A 68 -15.46 -15.18 -6.62
C LYS A 68 -14.16 -14.81 -7.35
N SER A 69 -14.16 -13.66 -8.03
CA SER A 69 -12.98 -13.06 -8.63
C SER A 69 -12.07 -12.54 -7.53
N HIS A 70 -11.47 -13.44 -6.75
CA HIS A 70 -10.24 -13.12 -6.07
C HIS A 70 -9.23 -12.82 -7.17
N ALA A 71 -8.79 -11.58 -7.25
CA ALA A 71 -7.65 -11.17 -8.05
C ALA A 71 -6.37 -11.80 -7.49
N GLU A 72 -6.31 -13.13 -7.46
CA GLU A 72 -5.07 -13.88 -7.30
C GLU A 72 -4.39 -13.84 -8.67
N GLN A 73 -3.85 -12.67 -9.00
CA GLN A 73 -3.06 -12.42 -10.22
C GLN A 73 -1.78 -13.25 -10.13
N THR A 74 -1.90 -14.51 -10.56
CA THR A 74 -1.02 -15.20 -11.51
C THR A 74 0.48 -15.02 -11.30
N GLY A 75 1.12 -15.96 -10.60
CA GLY A 75 2.51 -16.40 -10.88
C GLY A 75 3.66 -15.41 -10.63
N VAL A 76 3.40 -14.21 -10.13
CA VAL A 76 4.42 -13.20 -9.81
C VAL A 76 5.00 -13.51 -8.43
N ALA A 77 6.29 -13.83 -8.35
CA ALA A 77 7.00 -14.10 -7.07
C ALA A 77 7.13 -12.85 -6.18
N VAL A 78 6.73 -11.69 -6.69
CA VAL A 78 6.80 -10.38 -6.03
C VAL A 78 5.41 -9.83 -5.72
N ASN A 79 5.31 -8.84 -4.83
CA ASN A 79 4.03 -8.24 -4.45
C ASN A 79 3.30 -7.61 -5.66
N ALA A 80 2.12 -8.12 -5.99
CA ALA A 80 1.34 -7.66 -7.15
C ALA A 80 0.94 -6.17 -7.09
N TYR A 81 0.73 -5.61 -5.89
CA TYR A 81 0.39 -4.20 -5.71
C TYR A 81 1.61 -3.30 -5.95
N LEU A 82 2.78 -3.65 -5.40
CA LEU A 82 4.03 -2.94 -5.67
C LEU A 82 4.34 -2.97 -7.17
N TRP A 83 4.26 -4.15 -7.79
CA TRP A 83 4.50 -4.31 -9.22
C TRP A 83 3.61 -3.39 -10.07
N ARG A 84 2.28 -3.46 -9.87
CA ARG A 84 1.33 -2.59 -10.59
C ARG A 84 1.55 -1.11 -10.30
N ALA A 85 1.82 -0.75 -9.05
CA ALA A 85 2.06 0.63 -8.68
C ALA A 85 3.32 1.20 -9.33
N SER A 86 4.40 0.42 -9.40
CA SER A 86 5.64 0.78 -10.09
C SER A 86 5.38 1.03 -11.57
N LEU A 87 4.67 0.14 -12.26
CA LEU A 87 4.34 0.31 -13.67
C LEU A 87 3.51 1.58 -13.93
N VAL A 88 2.46 1.82 -13.13
CA VAL A 88 1.63 3.02 -13.30
C VAL A 88 2.43 4.29 -13.05
N THR A 89 3.28 4.29 -12.02
CA THR A 89 4.07 5.47 -11.66
C THR A 89 5.17 5.77 -12.67
N LEU A 90 5.78 4.74 -13.27
CA LEU A 90 6.85 4.89 -14.26
C LEU A 90 6.34 4.97 -15.70
N SER A 91 5.04 4.80 -15.95
CA SER A 91 4.43 4.77 -17.29
C SER A 91 4.59 6.06 -18.11
N PHE A 92 5.05 7.15 -17.51
CA PHE A 92 5.37 8.39 -18.24
C PHE A 92 6.71 8.31 -19.00
N MET A 93 7.57 7.34 -18.67
CA MET A 93 8.82 7.07 -19.39
C MET A 93 8.64 5.83 -20.27
N PRO A 94 9.40 5.71 -21.38
CA PRO A 94 9.43 4.47 -22.15
C PRO A 94 10.02 3.34 -21.30
N LEU A 95 9.40 2.16 -21.36
CA LEU A 95 9.86 0.97 -20.64
C LEU A 95 10.82 0.16 -21.53
N ALA A 96 12.03 -0.08 -21.05
CA ALA A 96 13.02 -0.90 -21.74
C ALA A 96 12.77 -2.39 -21.49
N SER A 97 12.50 -2.77 -20.24
CA SER A 97 12.24 -4.15 -19.84
C SER A 97 11.45 -4.19 -18.52
N ALA A 98 10.54 -5.16 -18.39
CA ALA A 98 9.81 -5.42 -17.17
C ALA A 98 9.63 -6.93 -16.97
N ASP A 99 10.42 -7.51 -16.08
CA ASP A 99 10.37 -8.94 -15.74
C ASP A 99 9.57 -9.14 -14.44
N PRO A 100 8.34 -9.70 -14.50
CA PRO A 100 7.50 -9.90 -13.32
C PRO A 100 8.00 -11.04 -12.41
N PHE A 101 8.82 -11.97 -12.91
CA PHE A 101 9.36 -13.05 -12.09
C PHE A 101 10.56 -12.58 -11.28
N ALA A 102 11.48 -11.86 -11.94
CA ALA A 102 12.63 -11.27 -11.26
C ALA A 102 12.28 -10.05 -10.40
N GLY A 103 11.11 -9.43 -10.63
CA GLY A 103 10.70 -8.21 -9.94
C GLY A 103 11.47 -6.98 -10.40
N VAL A 104 11.95 -6.95 -11.64
CA VAL A 104 12.79 -5.87 -12.16
C VAL A 104 12.06 -5.09 -13.24
N ILE A 105 12.01 -3.77 -13.10
CA ILE A 105 11.46 -2.83 -14.07
C ILE A 105 12.56 -1.85 -14.43
N VAL A 106 12.87 -1.73 -15.72
CA VAL A 106 13.90 -0.81 -16.23
C VAL A 106 13.27 0.05 -17.31
N THR A 107 13.43 1.36 -17.18
CA THR A 107 13.02 2.33 -18.21
C THR A 107 14.14 2.54 -19.23
N ASP A 108 13.78 3.06 -20.40
CA ASP A 108 14.75 3.68 -21.30
C ASP A 108 15.24 5.02 -20.75
N TRP A 109 16.20 5.60 -21.47
CA TRP A 109 16.62 6.97 -21.28
C TRP A 109 15.52 7.93 -21.75
N TYR A 110 15.04 8.77 -20.85
CA TYR A 110 14.03 9.79 -21.10
C TYR A 110 14.59 11.20 -20.87
N SER A 111 14.46 12.08 -21.87
CA SER A 111 14.83 13.49 -21.77
C SER A 111 13.58 14.36 -21.57
N PRO A 112 13.44 15.06 -20.43
CA PRO A 112 12.33 15.96 -20.20
C PRO A 112 12.34 17.11 -21.22
N PRO A 113 11.18 17.54 -21.74
CA PRO A 113 11.11 18.65 -22.71
C PRO A 113 11.61 19.98 -22.13
N ALA A 114 11.56 20.15 -20.81
CA ALA A 114 12.10 21.33 -20.12
C ALA A 114 13.64 21.41 -20.16
N LYS A 115 14.34 20.27 -20.32
CA LYS A 115 15.81 20.17 -20.35
C LYS A 115 16.23 19.03 -21.28
N PRO A 116 16.30 19.25 -22.61
CA PRO A 116 16.64 18.23 -23.58
C PRO A 116 18.10 17.74 -23.46
N ASP A 117 18.98 18.56 -22.87
CA ASP A 117 20.38 18.21 -22.62
C ASP A 117 20.56 17.31 -21.39
N ARG A 118 19.46 16.86 -20.76
CA ARG A 118 19.50 15.87 -19.68
C ARG A 118 18.69 14.66 -20.05
N ARG A 119 19.11 13.50 -19.56
CA ARG A 119 18.35 12.26 -19.68
C ARG A 119 18.38 11.51 -18.36
N PHE A 120 17.25 10.88 -18.06
CA PHE A 120 17.05 10.08 -16.87
C PHE A 120 16.74 8.65 -17.25
N LYS A 121 17.22 7.72 -16.43
CA LYS A 121 16.87 6.31 -16.50
C LYS A 121 16.54 5.85 -15.09
N VAL A 122 15.50 5.02 -14.96
CA VAL A 122 15.07 4.50 -13.67
C VAL A 122 15.04 2.98 -13.72
N SER A 123 15.57 2.36 -12.68
CA SER A 123 15.47 0.92 -12.43
C SER A 123 14.78 0.70 -11.09
N ALA A 124 13.63 0.05 -11.10
CA ALA A 124 12.90 -0.34 -9.90
C ALA A 124 13.02 -1.85 -9.67
N TYR A 125 13.32 -2.23 -8.43
CA TYR A 125 13.47 -3.61 -7.98
C TYR A 125 12.45 -3.88 -6.89
N VAL A 126 11.59 -4.86 -7.10
CA VAL A 126 10.63 -5.36 -6.11
C VAL A 126 11.24 -6.63 -5.51
N LEU A 127 11.69 -6.52 -4.27
CA LEU A 127 12.51 -7.54 -3.61
C LEU A 127 11.69 -8.56 -2.82
N GLY A 128 10.43 -8.26 -2.50
CA GLY A 128 9.63 -9.06 -1.60
C GLY A 128 8.13 -9.09 -1.90
N THR A 129 7.43 -9.89 -1.10
CA THR A 129 5.99 -10.16 -1.23
C THR A 129 5.13 -9.30 -0.32
N THR A 130 5.71 -8.62 0.67
CA THR A 130 4.98 -7.74 1.58
C THR A 130 5.03 -6.28 1.13
N LEU A 131 3.96 -5.53 1.43
CA LEU A 131 3.83 -4.11 1.09
C LEU A 131 4.62 -3.27 2.10
N THR A 132 5.93 -3.17 1.95
CA THR A 132 6.82 -2.39 2.82
C THR A 132 7.84 -1.62 1.99
N ALA A 133 8.34 -0.51 2.52
CA ALA A 133 9.38 0.29 1.86
C ALA A 133 10.65 -0.52 1.59
N ASN A 134 11.05 -1.40 2.52
CA ASN A 134 12.26 -2.22 2.39
C ASN A 134 12.22 -3.23 1.24
N ASN A 135 11.02 -3.56 0.73
CA ASN A 135 10.83 -4.49 -0.38
C ASN A 135 10.80 -3.81 -1.75
N LEU A 136 11.05 -2.50 -1.80
CA LEU A 136 11.16 -1.72 -3.03
C LEU A 136 12.50 -0.99 -3.01
N LYS A 137 13.22 -1.03 -4.12
CA LYS A 137 14.42 -0.23 -4.32
C LYS A 137 14.35 0.44 -5.67
N VAL A 138 14.53 1.75 -5.71
CA VAL A 138 14.55 2.54 -6.94
C VAL A 138 15.92 3.18 -7.12
N SER A 139 16.54 2.90 -8.25
CA SER A 139 17.78 3.53 -8.68
C SER A 139 17.51 4.48 -9.83
N VAL A 140 17.94 5.73 -9.70
CA VAL A 140 17.82 6.75 -10.73
C VAL A 140 19.21 7.10 -11.24
N PHE A 141 19.34 7.20 -12.56
CA PHE A 141 20.55 7.58 -13.25
C PHE A 141 20.28 8.85 -14.05
N GLU A 142 21.11 9.88 -13.91
CA GLU A 142 21.05 11.13 -14.68
C GLU A 142 22.32 11.26 -15.52
N GLN A 143 22.15 11.70 -16.76
CA GLN A 143 23.25 12.06 -17.63
C GLN A 143 22.98 13.42 -18.27
N ASP A 144 24.01 14.25 -18.29
CA ASP A 144 23.98 15.56 -18.93
C ASP A 144 24.82 15.54 -20.21
N ARG A 145 24.35 16.29 -21.21
CA ARG A 145 25.05 16.45 -22.48
C ARG A 145 26.08 17.56 -22.34
N GLN A 146 27.36 17.20 -22.34
CA GLN A 146 28.48 18.14 -22.26
C GLN A 146 29.38 17.94 -23.48
N GLY A 147 29.58 19.00 -24.28
CA GLY A 147 30.43 18.95 -25.47
C GLY A 147 29.99 17.92 -26.52
N GLY A 148 28.70 17.58 -26.57
CA GLY A 148 28.14 16.58 -27.48
C GLY A 148 28.18 15.13 -26.98
N ALA A 149 28.86 14.86 -25.86
CA ALA A 149 28.88 13.56 -25.19
C ALA A 149 27.94 13.52 -23.98
N TRP A 150 27.45 12.33 -23.63
CA TRP A 150 26.66 12.11 -22.42
C TRP A 150 27.58 11.76 -21.25
N VAL A 151 27.47 12.52 -20.16
CA VAL A 151 28.31 12.37 -18.96
C VAL A 151 27.40 12.09 -17.77
N ASP A 152 27.72 11.04 -17.00
CA ASP A 152 27.00 10.70 -15.76
C ASP A 152 27.04 11.86 -14.77
N GLN A 153 25.88 12.16 -14.18
CA GLN A 153 25.74 13.15 -13.14
C GLN A 153 25.23 12.51 -11.85
N PRO A 154 25.68 13.02 -10.68
CA PRO A 154 25.15 12.58 -9.40
C PRO A 154 23.68 13.00 -9.28
N VAL A 155 22.81 12.04 -9.00
CA VAL A 155 21.39 12.29 -8.73
C VAL A 155 21.20 12.58 -7.25
N ASP A 156 20.36 13.56 -6.93
CA ASP A 156 19.93 13.80 -5.56
C ASP A 156 19.13 12.59 -5.03
N PRO A 157 19.54 11.97 -3.90
CA PRO A 157 18.80 10.85 -3.31
C PRO A 157 17.34 11.18 -3.00
N ALA A 158 16.99 12.46 -2.78
CA ALA A 158 15.61 12.88 -2.59
C ALA A 158 14.71 12.55 -3.79
N VAL A 159 15.26 12.52 -5.01
CA VAL A 159 14.50 12.16 -6.22
C VAL A 159 14.15 10.67 -6.22
N ALA A 160 15.12 9.81 -5.88
CA ALA A 160 14.89 8.37 -5.79
C ALA A 160 13.88 8.05 -4.68
N ASN A 161 14.09 8.60 -3.47
CA ASN A 161 13.18 8.42 -2.34
C ASN A 161 11.76 8.92 -2.66
N GLY A 162 11.65 10.08 -3.33
CA GLY A 162 10.36 10.62 -3.73
C GLY A 162 9.62 9.74 -4.75
N LEU A 163 10.34 9.02 -5.62
CA LEU A 163 9.74 8.02 -6.51
C LEU A 163 9.29 6.78 -5.72
N GLU A 164 10.10 6.30 -4.78
CA GLU A 164 9.74 5.19 -3.89
C GLU A 164 8.46 5.48 -3.11
N ASP A 165 8.37 6.65 -2.48
CA ASP A 165 7.20 7.08 -1.72
C ASP A 165 5.93 7.13 -2.57
N ARG A 166 6.03 7.63 -3.81
CA ARG A 166 4.90 7.67 -4.76
C ARG A 166 4.43 6.28 -5.15
N ILE A 167 5.37 5.35 -5.38
CA ILE A 167 5.04 3.95 -5.69
C ILE A 167 4.35 3.31 -4.48
N LEU A 168 4.88 3.48 -3.27
CA LEU A 168 4.29 2.94 -2.04
C LEU A 168 2.89 3.50 -1.78
N ALA A 169 2.71 4.80 -1.93
CA ALA A 169 1.40 5.45 -1.81
C ALA A 169 0.40 4.90 -2.84
N ARG A 170 0.83 4.73 -4.09
CA ARG A 170 -0.01 4.16 -5.15
C ARG A 170 -0.36 2.69 -4.88
N ALA A 171 0.59 1.90 -4.38
CA ALA A 171 0.37 0.51 -4.02
C ALA A 171 -0.63 0.37 -2.86
N ALA A 172 -0.55 1.24 -1.85
CA ALA A 172 -1.53 1.30 -0.76
C ALA A 172 -2.94 1.62 -1.28
N GLN A 173 -3.07 2.56 -2.21
CA GLN A 173 -4.35 2.86 -2.88
C GLN A 173 -4.91 1.65 -3.62
N LEU A 174 -4.07 0.93 -4.38
CA LEU A 174 -4.49 -0.26 -5.11
C LEU A 174 -4.94 -1.38 -4.16
N LYS A 175 -4.25 -1.55 -3.04
CA LYS A 175 -4.64 -2.52 -2.00
C LYS A 175 -5.99 -2.16 -1.39
N ALA A 176 -6.21 -0.90 -1.03
CA ALA A 176 -7.48 -0.44 -0.50
C ALA A 176 -8.62 -0.61 -1.51
N ALA A 177 -8.39 -0.30 -2.80
CA ALA A 177 -9.38 -0.48 -3.85
C ALA A 177 -9.74 -1.97 -4.08
N GLY A 178 -8.79 -2.89 -3.93
CA GLY A 178 -9.05 -4.33 -3.99
C GLY A 178 -9.91 -4.85 -2.84
N GLN A 179 -9.85 -4.22 -1.66
CA GLN A 179 -10.62 -4.62 -0.48
C GLN A 179 -12.10 -4.20 -0.54
N LEU A 180 -12.44 -3.19 -1.33
CA LEU A 180 -13.81 -2.66 -1.42
C LEU A 180 -14.72 -3.43 -2.40
N ASN A 181 -14.15 -4.35 -3.18
CA ASN A 181 -14.87 -5.11 -4.21
C ASN A 181 -15.06 -6.59 -3.84
N GLY A 182 -14.92 -6.95 -2.55
CA GLY A 182 -14.97 -8.32 -2.03
C GLY A 182 -16.09 -8.56 -1.04
#